data_AF-A0A8H7E2Y0-F1
#
_entry.id   AF-A0A8H7E2Y0-F1
#
_cell.length_a   1.000
_cell.length_b   1.000
_cell.length_c   1.000
_cell.angle_alpha   90.00
_cell.angle_beta   90.00
_cell.angle_gamma   90.00
#
_symmetry.space_group_name_H-M   'P 1'
#
loop_
_entity.id
_entity.type
_entity.pdbx_description
1 polymer ?
#
loop_
_entity_poly.entity_id
_entity_poly.type
_entity_poly.pdbx_seq_one_letter_code
_entity_poly.pdbx_strand_id
1 'polypeptide(L)'
;MASRLVLVIGDLFIPDRAPDIPAKFKKLLTPGKIGQIICLGNLTDRETYEYLRTIAPDLQLVKGDFDTENPYSANTVNTTTTNPSSAAAAASSSATASSSSVPLSKVITHGSLRIGFTHGHTIIPHGDADALLIAARQMDVDVLLWGGTHRFEAYELEGKFFVNPGSGTGAVGTGWGWGGMMLWGEKGEEEGPRRRRRSPRLVFV
;
A
#
# COMPACT_ATOMS: atom_id res chain seq x y z
N MET A 1 0.96 -23.91 -13.11
CA MET A 1 1.29 -22.71 -12.30
C MET A 1 0.27 -22.60 -11.18
N ALA A 2 0.71 -22.58 -9.93
CA ALA A 2 -0.20 -22.31 -8.81
C ALA A 2 -0.67 -20.86 -8.90
N SER A 3 -1.99 -20.62 -8.86
CA SER A 3 -2.55 -19.27 -8.78
C SER A 3 -2.20 -18.67 -7.42
N ARG A 4 -1.39 -17.61 -7.39
CA ARG A 4 -1.03 -16.87 -6.18
C ARG A 4 -2.04 -15.73 -5.98
N LEU A 5 -2.72 -15.71 -4.84
CA LEU A 5 -3.56 -14.59 -4.43
C LEU A 5 -2.69 -13.52 -3.79
N VAL A 6 -2.76 -12.30 -4.32
CA VAL A 6 -2.04 -11.12 -3.83
C VAL A 6 -3.08 -10.16 -3.26
N LEU A 7 -2.97 -9.86 -1.97
CA LEU A 7 -3.77 -8.82 -1.33
C LEU A 7 -3.07 -7.47 -1.53
N VAL A 8 -3.82 -6.45 -1.94
CA VAL A 8 -3.34 -5.07 -1.97
C VAL A 8 -4.13 -4.28 -0.95
N ILE A 9 -3.45 -3.65 0.01
CA ILE A 9 -4.08 -2.87 1.08
C ILE A 9 -3.25 -1.62 1.36
N GLY A 10 -3.85 -0.55 1.87
CA GLY A 10 -3.13 0.69 2.20
C GLY A 10 -4.03 1.66 2.92
N ASP A 11 -3.48 2.81 3.30
CA ASP A 11 -4.24 3.90 3.90
C ASP A 11 -5.06 3.44 5.12
N LEU A 12 -4.42 2.72 6.04
CA LEU A 12 -5.09 2.17 7.23
C LEU A 12 -5.24 3.21 8.34
N PHE A 13 -4.21 4.04 8.58
CA PHE A 13 -4.22 5.10 9.60
C PHE A 13 -4.67 4.63 10.99
N ILE A 14 -4.23 3.45 11.40
CA ILE A 14 -4.47 2.90 12.75
C ILE A 14 -3.31 3.31 13.65
N PRO A 15 -3.51 3.92 14.83
CA PRO A 15 -4.80 4.18 15.50
C PRO A 15 -5.41 5.58 15.26
N ASP A 16 -4.71 6.47 14.53
CA ASP A 16 -5.03 7.91 14.52
C ASP A 16 -6.37 8.26 13.87
N ARG A 17 -6.77 7.55 12.81
CA ARG A 17 -8.03 7.83 12.07
C ARG A 17 -9.00 6.65 12.07
N ALA A 18 -8.52 5.46 12.36
CA ALA A 18 -9.36 4.27 12.48
C ALA A 18 -8.92 3.44 13.69
N PRO A 19 -9.87 2.90 14.47
CA PRO A 19 -9.54 2.11 15.65
C PRO A 19 -8.97 0.73 15.28
N ASP A 20 -9.45 0.13 14.18
CA ASP A 20 -9.08 -1.22 13.76
C ASP A 20 -9.59 -1.52 12.33
N ILE A 21 -9.06 -2.59 11.71
CA ILE A 21 -9.61 -3.13 10.46
C ILE A 21 -11.03 -3.67 10.70
N PRO A 22 -12.02 -3.33 9.87
CA PRO A 22 -13.40 -3.77 10.08
C PRO A 22 -13.54 -5.28 10.24
N ALA A 23 -14.32 -5.73 11.23
CA ALA A 23 -14.44 -7.15 11.58
C ALA A 23 -14.91 -8.05 10.42
N LYS A 24 -15.69 -7.51 9.48
CA LYS A 24 -16.09 -8.22 8.25
C LYS A 24 -14.87 -8.54 7.36
N PHE A 25 -13.91 -7.61 7.26
CA PHE A 25 -12.68 -7.79 6.49
C PHE A 25 -11.73 -8.76 7.18
N LYS A 26 -11.58 -8.69 8.51
CA LYS A 26 -10.77 -9.66 9.27
C LYS A 26 -11.17 -11.12 9.04
N LYS A 27 -12.47 -11.39 8.85
CA LYS A 27 -12.97 -12.74 8.51
C LYS A 27 -12.59 -13.19 7.10
N LEU A 28 -12.33 -12.26 6.18
CA LEU A 28 -11.88 -12.56 4.82
C LEU A 28 -10.36 -12.76 4.77
N LEU A 29 -9.62 -12.05 5.63
CA LEU A 29 -8.18 -12.15 5.82
C LEU A 29 -7.76 -13.40 6.60
N THR A 30 -8.28 -14.57 6.22
CA THR A 30 -7.88 -15.85 6.81
C THR A 30 -6.46 -16.24 6.34
N PRO A 31 -5.53 -16.56 7.27
CA PRO A 31 -4.20 -17.05 6.92
C PRO A 31 -4.25 -18.28 6.01
N GLY A 32 -3.28 -18.41 5.11
CA GLY A 32 -3.14 -19.56 4.21
C GLY A 32 -3.90 -19.47 2.89
N LYS A 33 -4.80 -18.49 2.71
CA LYS A 33 -5.39 -18.18 1.39
C LYS A 33 -4.57 -17.18 0.58
N ILE A 34 -4.04 -16.17 1.27
CA ILE A 34 -3.28 -15.08 0.66
C ILE A 34 -1.81 -15.47 0.63
N GLY A 35 -1.22 -15.47 -0.57
CA GLY A 35 0.18 -15.83 -0.75
C GLY A 35 1.12 -14.67 -0.44
N GLN A 36 0.67 -13.45 -0.70
CA GLN A 36 1.45 -12.22 -0.57
C GLN A 36 0.55 -11.02 -0.28
N ILE A 37 1.08 -10.06 0.47
CA ILE A 37 0.43 -8.78 0.75
C ILE A 37 1.32 -7.67 0.22
N ILE A 38 0.74 -6.74 -0.54
CA ILE A 38 1.36 -5.48 -0.94
C ILE A 38 0.66 -4.39 -0.15
N CYS A 39 1.42 -3.70 0.68
CA CYS A 39 0.92 -2.55 1.42
C CYS A 39 1.44 -1.23 0.83
N LEU A 40 0.50 -0.34 0.51
CA LEU A 40 0.78 0.94 -0.15
C LEU A 40 1.21 2.05 0.82
N GLY A 41 1.42 1.73 2.09
CA GLY A 41 1.86 2.67 3.13
C GLY A 41 0.71 3.17 4.01
N ASN A 42 1.03 4.15 4.86
CA ASN A 42 0.14 4.70 5.89
C ASN A 42 -0.31 3.64 6.90
N LEU A 43 0.67 2.80 7.30
CA LEU A 43 0.61 2.00 8.50
C LEU A 43 1.29 2.79 9.62
N THR A 44 0.48 3.48 10.39
CA THR A 44 0.95 4.30 11.51
C THR A 44 1.32 3.50 12.76
N ASP A 45 1.15 2.16 12.73
CA ASP A 45 1.30 1.29 13.89
C ASP A 45 2.06 -0.02 13.59
N ARG A 46 2.71 -0.58 14.62
CA ARG A 46 3.48 -1.82 14.58
C ARG A 46 2.61 -3.06 14.76
N GLU A 47 1.59 -3.02 15.61
CA GLU A 47 0.71 -4.17 15.83
C GLU A 47 -0.01 -4.56 14.53
N THR A 48 -0.44 -3.56 13.78
CA THR A 48 -1.07 -3.73 12.47
C THR A 48 -0.13 -4.40 11.45
N TYR A 49 1.15 -4.02 11.45
CA TYR A 49 2.15 -4.66 10.60
C TYR A 49 2.41 -6.11 10.99
N GLU A 50 2.53 -6.40 12.29
CA GLU A 50 2.71 -7.76 12.79
C GLU A 50 1.47 -8.62 12.46
N TYR A 51 0.26 -8.06 12.59
CA TYR A 51 -0.99 -8.71 12.18
C TYR A 51 -0.98 -9.11 10.69
N LEU A 52 -0.64 -8.18 9.78
CA LEU A 52 -0.55 -8.48 8.34
C LEU A 52 0.50 -9.57 8.05
N ARG A 53 1.62 -9.56 8.78
CA ARG A 53 2.67 -10.57 8.66
C ARG A 53 2.20 -11.96 9.13
N THR A 54 1.26 -12.05 10.08
CA THR A 54 0.64 -13.33 10.46
C THR A 54 -0.26 -13.91 9.35
N ILE A 55 -0.87 -13.05 8.53
CA ILE A 55 -1.75 -13.46 7.43
C ILE A 55 -0.94 -13.99 6.25
N ALA A 56 0.11 -13.26 5.84
CA ALA A 56 1.04 -13.70 4.82
C ALA A 56 2.48 -13.30 5.18
N PRO A 57 3.43 -14.26 5.17
CA PRO A 57 4.83 -13.97 5.50
C PRO A 57 5.54 -13.11 4.44
N ASP A 58 5.05 -13.13 3.20
CA ASP A 58 5.51 -12.27 2.11
C ASP A 58 4.73 -10.96 2.12
N LEU A 59 5.16 -10.04 2.97
CA LEU A 59 4.62 -8.69 3.09
C LEU A 59 5.59 -7.70 2.44
N GLN A 60 5.12 -7.04 1.38
CA GLN A 60 5.82 -5.97 0.68
C GLN A 60 5.23 -4.63 1.09
N LEU A 61 6.07 -3.64 1.38
CA LEU A 61 5.65 -2.35 1.91
C LEU A 61 6.34 -1.22 1.16
N VAL A 62 5.60 -0.13 0.92
CA VAL A 62 6.14 1.19 0.53
C VAL A 62 5.82 2.26 1.57
N LYS A 63 6.61 3.32 1.59
CA LYS A 63 6.50 4.43 2.54
C LYS A 63 5.30 5.31 2.18
N GLY A 64 4.36 5.45 3.11
CA GLY A 64 3.31 6.46 3.11
C GLY A 64 3.81 7.83 3.55
N ASP A 65 3.00 8.86 3.36
CA ASP A 65 3.29 10.23 3.80
C ASP A 65 3.19 10.40 5.32
N PHE A 66 2.37 9.57 5.99
CA PHE A 66 2.22 9.56 7.46
C PHE A 66 3.05 8.47 8.15
N ASP A 67 3.80 7.65 7.40
CA ASP A 67 4.68 6.65 7.98
C ASP A 67 5.96 7.31 8.52
N THR A 68 6.25 7.13 9.80
CA THR A 68 7.51 7.58 10.40
C THR A 68 8.68 6.71 9.92
N GLU A 69 9.89 7.27 9.95
CA GLU A 69 11.08 6.53 9.53
C GLU A 69 11.38 5.43 10.56
N ASN A 70 11.12 4.19 10.16
CA ASN A 70 11.55 2.95 10.82
C ASN A 70 10.68 2.36 11.97
N PRO A 71 9.37 2.09 11.79
CA PRO A 71 8.59 1.29 12.75
C PRO A 71 8.79 -0.24 12.64
N TYR A 72 9.46 -0.74 11.59
CA TYR A 72 9.46 -2.17 11.23
C TYR A 72 10.83 -2.87 11.24
N SER A 73 11.92 -2.19 11.63
CA SER A 73 13.21 -2.87 11.80
C SER A 73 13.10 -3.89 12.94
N ALA A 74 13.30 -5.16 12.62
CA ALA A 74 13.46 -6.20 13.61
C ALA A 74 14.70 -5.89 14.48
N ASN A 75 14.51 -5.94 15.81
CA ASN A 75 15.46 -5.78 16.92
C ASN A 75 15.68 -4.31 17.34
N THR A 76 15.30 -3.87 18.55
CA THR A 76 15.86 -4.36 19.83
C THR A 76 14.83 -4.37 20.97
N VAL A 77 14.72 -5.51 21.65
CA VAL A 77 14.33 -5.59 23.06
C VAL A 77 15.38 -4.84 23.87
N ASN A 78 15.11 -3.60 24.25
CA ASN A 78 15.83 -2.96 25.34
C ASN A 78 15.08 -3.29 26.63
N THR A 79 15.42 -4.46 27.19
CA THR A 79 15.22 -4.76 28.60
C THR A 79 15.70 -3.60 29.46
N THR A 80 14.83 -3.17 30.37
CA THR A 80 15.13 -2.29 31.49
C THR A 80 16.24 -2.90 32.37
N THR A 81 17.48 -2.42 32.25
CA THR A 81 18.46 -2.53 33.36
C THR A 81 19.42 -1.34 33.35
N THR A 82 19.26 -0.48 34.35
CA THR A 82 20.27 0.32 35.07
C THR A 82 21.24 1.23 34.29
N ASN A 83 20.95 2.52 34.38
CA ASN A 83 21.81 3.66 34.76
C ASN A 83 23.19 3.93 34.09
N PRO A 84 23.58 5.23 34.05
CA PRO A 84 24.52 5.79 33.10
C PRO A 84 25.95 5.85 33.66
N SER A 85 26.95 5.57 32.83
CA SER A 85 28.32 6.14 32.87
C SER A 85 29.30 5.23 32.12
N SER A 86 30.36 5.84 31.59
CA SER A 86 31.57 5.23 31.03
C SER A 86 31.58 4.86 29.54
N ALA A 87 32.33 5.72 28.84
CA ALA A 87 33.45 5.34 27.98
C ALA A 87 33.16 4.73 26.59
N ALA A 88 33.62 5.50 25.62
CA ALA A 88 34.09 5.07 24.31
C ALA A 88 34.85 3.73 24.33
N ALA A 89 34.55 2.87 23.34
CA ALA A 89 35.50 2.31 22.38
C ALA A 89 34.91 1.07 21.69
N ALA A 90 34.91 1.07 20.35
CA ALA A 90 35.59 0.07 19.52
C ALA A 90 35.06 0.09 18.08
N ALA A 91 36.00 0.06 17.15
CA ALA A 91 35.84 0.29 15.73
C ALA A 91 35.47 -0.97 14.92
N SER A 92 35.11 -0.69 13.66
CA SER A 92 35.35 -1.52 12.46
C SER A 92 34.81 -2.95 12.44
N SER A 93 33.61 -3.08 11.87
CA SER A 93 33.29 -4.18 10.97
C SER A 93 32.50 -3.63 9.78
N SER A 94 33.04 -3.89 8.60
CA SER A 94 32.45 -3.62 7.30
C SER A 94 31.16 -4.42 7.13
N ALA A 95 30.05 -3.83 7.54
CA ALA A 95 28.71 -4.23 7.14
C ALA A 95 27.94 -2.94 6.82
N THR A 96 27.58 -2.78 5.54
CA THR A 96 26.70 -1.74 5.02
C THR A 96 25.44 -1.67 5.89
N ALA A 97 25.41 -0.76 6.85
CA ALA A 97 24.26 -0.50 7.69
C ALA A 97 23.21 0.18 6.80
N SER A 98 22.36 -0.61 6.17
CA SER A 98 21.15 -0.10 5.53
C SER A 98 20.30 0.51 6.64
N SER A 99 20.34 1.84 6.77
CA SER A 99 19.29 2.59 7.46
C SER A 99 17.97 2.07 6.91
N SER A 100 17.22 1.33 7.72
CA SER A 100 16.06 0.52 7.35
C SER A 100 14.85 1.41 7.02
N SER A 101 15.05 2.29 6.04
CA SER A 101 14.02 3.15 5.47
C SER A 101 13.16 2.31 4.55
N VAL A 102 11.85 2.42 4.73
CA VAL A 102 10.86 1.80 3.84
C VAL A 102 11.00 2.44 2.46
N PRO A 103 11.06 1.65 1.36
CA PRO A 103 11.23 2.21 0.02
C PRO A 103 10.01 3.04 -0.39
N LEU A 104 10.21 4.10 -1.16
CA LEU A 104 9.11 4.92 -1.71
C LEU A 104 8.31 4.18 -2.80
N SER A 105 9.02 3.41 -3.61
CA SER A 105 8.45 2.63 -4.72
C SER A 105 9.16 1.29 -4.81
N LYS A 106 8.43 0.25 -5.22
CA LYS A 106 8.99 -1.08 -5.44
C LYS A 106 8.29 -1.77 -6.60
N VAL A 107 9.02 -2.63 -7.29
CA VAL A 107 8.52 -3.43 -8.40
C VAL A 107 8.68 -4.90 -8.05
N ILE A 108 7.63 -5.68 -8.27
CA ILE A 108 7.63 -7.14 -8.14
C ILE A 108 7.16 -7.78 -9.44
N THR A 109 7.63 -8.99 -9.70
CA THR A 109 7.29 -9.71 -10.93
C THR A 109 6.52 -10.98 -10.59
N HIS A 110 5.33 -11.11 -11.16
CA HIS A 110 4.49 -12.29 -11.07
C HIS A 110 4.30 -12.92 -12.45
N GLY A 111 5.09 -13.97 -12.73
CA GLY A 111 5.09 -14.59 -14.05
C GLY A 111 5.57 -13.60 -15.11
N SER A 112 4.71 -13.25 -16.05
CA SER A 112 4.99 -12.26 -17.10
C SER A 112 4.54 -10.84 -16.74
N LEU A 113 3.90 -10.63 -15.59
CA LEU A 113 3.38 -9.32 -15.18
C LEU A 113 4.35 -8.64 -14.22
N ARG A 114 4.73 -7.40 -14.55
CA ARG A 114 5.48 -6.51 -13.66
C ARG A 114 4.51 -5.59 -12.95
N ILE A 115 4.51 -5.69 -11.63
CA ILE A 115 3.63 -4.93 -10.75
C ILE A 115 4.48 -3.92 -9.99
N GLY A 116 4.29 -2.64 -10.29
CA GLY A 116 4.86 -1.54 -9.52
C GLY A 116 3.88 -1.09 -8.46
N PHE A 117 4.39 -0.69 -7.31
CA PHE A 117 3.60 -0.06 -6.28
C PHE A 117 4.35 1.10 -5.63
N THR A 118 3.62 2.17 -5.37
CA THR A 118 4.12 3.42 -4.79
C THR A 118 2.99 4.11 -4.03
N HIS A 119 3.32 4.96 -3.08
CA HIS A 119 2.33 5.85 -2.48
C HIS A 119 2.11 7.09 -3.37
N GLY A 120 0.86 7.51 -3.56
CA GLY A 120 0.49 8.62 -4.45
C GLY A 120 0.98 10.00 -3.99
N HIS A 121 1.53 10.13 -2.79
CA HIS A 121 2.11 11.38 -2.27
C HIS A 121 3.29 11.88 -3.12
N THR A 122 3.98 10.99 -3.82
CA THR A 122 5.15 11.31 -4.67
C THR A 122 4.76 11.78 -6.07
N ILE A 123 3.52 11.54 -6.50
CA ILE A 123 3.04 11.80 -7.86
C ILE A 123 2.26 13.10 -7.86
N ILE A 124 2.71 14.06 -8.68
CA ILE A 124 2.14 15.40 -8.79
C ILE A 124 1.75 15.64 -10.26
N PRO A 125 0.49 16.00 -10.58
CA PRO A 125 -0.65 16.22 -9.67
C PRO A 125 -1.22 14.92 -9.08
N HIS A 126 -1.78 14.99 -7.87
CA HIS A 126 -2.35 13.80 -7.21
C HIS A 126 -3.57 13.27 -7.97
N GLY A 127 -3.56 11.97 -8.27
CA GLY A 127 -4.67 11.29 -8.95
C GLY A 127 -4.85 11.66 -10.42
N ASP A 128 -3.89 12.35 -11.01
CA ASP A 128 -3.88 12.59 -12.45
C ASP A 128 -3.46 11.34 -13.22
N ALA A 129 -4.24 10.98 -14.24
CA ALA A 129 -4.04 9.75 -14.99
C ALA A 129 -2.74 9.77 -15.82
N ASP A 130 -2.38 10.95 -16.35
CA ASP A 130 -1.18 11.13 -17.16
C ASP A 130 0.10 11.09 -16.28
N ALA A 131 0.07 11.72 -15.10
CA ALA A 131 1.15 11.63 -14.13
C ALA A 131 1.40 10.19 -13.66
N LEU A 132 0.33 9.43 -13.38
CA LEU A 132 0.40 8.01 -13.04
C LEU A 132 0.98 7.18 -14.19
N LEU A 133 0.57 7.47 -15.42
CA LEU A 133 1.07 6.81 -16.62
C LEU A 133 2.57 7.05 -16.82
N ILE A 134 3.06 8.27 -16.60
CA ILE A 134 4.48 8.59 -16.66
C ILE A 134 5.25 7.78 -15.61
N ALA A 135 4.75 7.73 -14.37
CA ALA A 135 5.39 6.92 -13.31
C ALA A 135 5.42 5.42 -13.65
N ALA A 136 4.34 4.87 -14.20
CA ALA A 136 4.28 3.47 -14.63
C ALA A 136 5.20 3.16 -15.82
N ARG A 137 5.48 4.15 -16.68
CA ARG A 137 6.47 4.03 -17.76
C ARG A 137 7.90 4.10 -17.21
N GLN A 138 8.17 5.00 -16.27
CA GLN A 138 9.48 5.13 -15.63
C GLN A 138 9.90 3.86 -14.86
N MET A 139 8.96 3.23 -14.16
CA MET A 139 9.20 1.97 -13.45
C MET A 139 9.16 0.75 -14.37
N ASP A 140 8.77 0.92 -15.64
CA ASP A 140 8.62 -0.15 -16.62
C ASP A 140 7.71 -1.31 -16.12
N VAL A 141 6.50 -0.94 -15.69
CA VAL A 141 5.51 -1.89 -15.11
C VAL A 141 4.26 -2.02 -15.96
N ASP A 142 3.63 -3.18 -15.91
CA ASP A 142 2.37 -3.46 -16.61
C ASP A 142 1.17 -3.10 -15.74
N VAL A 143 1.32 -3.26 -14.42
CA VAL A 143 0.33 -2.89 -13.41
C VAL A 143 0.95 -1.89 -12.44
N LEU A 144 0.30 -0.75 -12.22
CA LEU A 144 0.66 0.23 -11.19
C LEU A 144 -0.38 0.22 -10.07
N LEU A 145 0.06 -0.09 -8.86
CA LEU A 145 -0.71 0.03 -7.64
C LEU A 145 -0.34 1.35 -6.94
N TRP A 146 -1.35 2.14 -6.56
CA TRP A 146 -1.11 3.44 -5.92
C TRP A 146 -2.18 3.75 -4.87
N GLY A 147 -1.81 4.55 -3.87
CA GLY A 147 -2.66 4.93 -2.74
C GLY A 147 -2.69 6.44 -2.49
N GLY A 148 -3.34 6.87 -1.40
CA GLY A 148 -3.38 8.25 -0.92
C GLY A 148 -4.67 9.02 -1.23
N THR A 149 -5.47 8.60 -2.21
CA THR A 149 -6.79 9.25 -2.46
C THR A 149 -7.91 8.71 -1.60
N HIS A 150 -7.69 7.56 -0.94
CA HIS A 150 -8.70 6.84 -0.17
C HIS A 150 -9.95 6.44 -1.00
N ARG A 151 -9.86 6.46 -2.34
CA ARG A 151 -10.93 6.06 -3.25
C ARG A 151 -10.49 4.85 -4.06
N PHE A 152 -11.37 3.85 -4.12
CA PHE A 152 -11.14 2.69 -4.98
C PHE A 152 -11.27 3.09 -6.45
N GLU A 153 -10.23 2.83 -7.22
CA GLU A 153 -10.17 3.11 -8.66
C GLU A 153 -9.45 1.95 -9.35
N ALA A 154 -9.99 1.48 -10.47
CA ALA A 154 -9.35 0.45 -11.27
C ALA A 154 -9.66 0.69 -12.75
N TYR A 155 -8.64 1.01 -13.54
CA TYR A 155 -8.80 1.35 -14.95
C TYR A 155 -7.58 0.93 -15.77
N GLU A 156 -7.78 0.83 -17.07
CA GLU A 156 -6.71 0.56 -18.05
C GLU A 156 -6.45 1.83 -18.84
N LEU A 157 -5.19 2.20 -19.00
CA LEU A 157 -4.77 3.34 -19.81
C LEU A 157 -3.52 2.93 -20.60
N GLU A 158 -3.61 3.06 -21.93
CA GLU A 158 -2.52 2.73 -22.87
C GLU A 158 -1.89 1.33 -22.67
N GLY A 159 -2.72 0.32 -22.37
CA GLY A 159 -2.25 -1.05 -22.17
C GLY A 159 -1.55 -1.30 -20.83
N LYS A 160 -1.55 -0.32 -19.92
CA LYS A 160 -1.16 -0.46 -18.50
C LYS A 160 -2.40 -0.46 -17.61
N PHE A 161 -2.35 -1.23 -16.53
CA PHE A 161 -3.45 -1.35 -15.57
C PHE A 161 -3.15 -0.58 -14.30
N PHE A 162 -4.07 0.29 -13.88
CA PHE A 162 -3.92 1.13 -12.70
C PHE A 162 -4.93 0.69 -11.66
N VAL A 163 -4.48 0.50 -10.43
CA VAL A 163 -5.34 0.08 -9.31
C VAL A 163 -5.02 0.88 -8.06
N ASN A 164 -6.08 1.39 -7.44
CA ASN A 164 -6.06 1.97 -6.12
C ASN A 164 -7.04 1.18 -5.24
N PRO A 165 -6.56 0.50 -4.18
CA PRO A 165 -7.44 -0.26 -3.28
C PRO A 165 -8.31 0.66 -2.40
N GLY A 166 -8.04 1.96 -2.35
CA GLY A 166 -8.63 2.88 -1.38
C GLY A 166 -8.13 2.61 0.05
N SER A 167 -8.85 3.16 1.03
CA SER A 167 -8.52 2.96 2.44
C SER A 167 -9.05 1.63 2.96
N GLY A 168 -8.14 0.78 3.47
CA GLY A 168 -8.49 -0.53 4.03
C GLY A 168 -9.33 -0.47 5.31
N THR A 169 -9.38 0.68 5.97
CA THR A 169 -10.18 0.93 7.19
C THR A 169 -11.36 1.87 6.94
N GLY A 170 -11.41 2.53 5.78
CA GLY A 170 -12.34 3.62 5.51
C GLY A 170 -11.96 4.93 6.21
N ALA A 171 -10.69 5.10 6.60
CA ALA A 171 -10.18 6.33 7.18
C ALA A 171 -10.46 7.53 6.26
N VAL A 172 -10.81 8.67 6.84
CA VAL A 172 -11.05 9.89 6.07
C VAL A 172 -9.72 10.38 5.48
N GLY A 173 -9.69 10.61 4.17
CA GLY A 173 -8.53 11.16 3.47
C GLY A 173 -8.32 12.65 3.76
N THR A 174 -7.06 13.06 3.88
CA THR A 174 -6.67 14.46 4.13
C THR A 174 -6.49 15.21 2.80
N GLY A 175 -7.58 15.54 2.11
CA GLY A 175 -7.58 16.34 0.87
C GLY A 175 -7.07 15.57 -0.36
N TRP A 176 -7.54 15.75 -1.60
CA TRP A 176 -8.21 16.87 -2.25
C TRP A 176 -9.33 16.28 -3.14
N GLY A 177 -10.58 16.60 -2.81
CA GLY A 177 -11.75 15.99 -3.45
C GLY A 177 -13.09 16.52 -2.97
N TRP A 178 -13.11 17.45 -2.01
CA TRP A 178 -14.26 18.32 -1.76
C TRP A 178 -14.32 19.45 -2.81
N GLY A 179 -14.30 19.05 -4.09
CA GLY A 179 -14.79 19.88 -5.21
C GLY A 179 -16.20 19.49 -5.64
N GLY A 180 -16.84 18.59 -4.90
CA GLY A 180 -18.12 17.97 -5.26
C GLY A 180 -19.11 17.91 -4.10
N MET A 181 -19.24 18.98 -3.30
CA MET A 181 -20.56 19.30 -2.74
C MET A 181 -21.42 19.86 -3.88
N MET A 182 -21.69 19.01 -4.89
CA MET A 182 -22.73 19.29 -5.86
C MET A 182 -24.03 18.98 -5.15
N LEU A 183 -24.75 20.06 -4.92
CA LEU A 183 -26.20 20.11 -4.78
C LEU A 183 -26.86 18.87 -5.38
N TRP A 184 -27.72 18.27 -4.59
CA TRP A 184 -28.74 17.35 -5.04
C TRP A 184 -29.44 17.99 -6.26
N GLY A 185 -29.17 17.42 -7.42
CA GLY A 185 -29.70 17.86 -8.70
C GLY A 185 -29.67 16.67 -9.62
N GLU A 186 -30.81 15.99 -9.71
CA GLU A 186 -31.09 15.01 -10.75
C GLU A 186 -30.51 15.44 -12.09
N LYS A 187 -29.76 14.54 -12.71
CA LYS A 187 -29.93 14.23 -14.13
C LYS A 187 -29.33 12.86 -14.39
N GLY A 188 -30.22 11.91 -14.67
CA GLY A 188 -29.85 10.64 -15.26
C GLY A 188 -29.38 10.86 -16.69
N GLU A 189 -28.37 10.09 -17.08
CA GLU A 189 -28.16 9.69 -18.46
C GLU A 189 -27.42 8.34 -18.46
N GLU A 190 -27.93 7.47 -19.31
CA GLU A 190 -27.60 6.05 -19.49
C GLU A 190 -26.23 5.90 -20.17
N GLU A 191 -25.30 5.13 -19.58
CA GLU A 191 -24.17 4.55 -20.33
C GLU A 191 -24.16 3.03 -20.21
N GLY A 192 -24.21 2.38 -21.38
CA GLY A 192 -24.38 0.94 -21.57
C GLY A 192 -23.19 0.07 -21.15
N PRO A 193 -23.36 -1.27 -21.19
CA PRO A 193 -22.48 -2.20 -20.51
C PRO A 193 -21.13 -2.36 -21.24
N ARG A 194 -20.07 -1.79 -20.66
CA ARG A 194 -18.69 -2.05 -21.10
C ARG A 194 -18.36 -3.53 -20.88
N ARG A 195 -18.14 -4.22 -22.00
CA ARG A 195 -17.87 -5.67 -22.07
C ARG A 195 -16.66 -6.05 -21.20
N ARG A 196 -16.92 -6.80 -20.14
CA ARG A 196 -15.90 -7.54 -19.38
C ARG A 196 -15.28 -8.62 -20.27
N ARG A 197 -14.09 -8.38 -20.81
CA ARG A 197 -13.25 -9.46 -21.34
C ARG A 197 -12.49 -10.10 -20.18
N ARG A 198 -12.65 -11.42 -20.06
CA ARG A 198 -11.94 -12.26 -19.09
C ARG A 198 -10.47 -12.40 -19.53
N SER A 199 -9.57 -11.86 -18.73
CA SER A 199 -8.14 -12.18 -18.67
C SER A 199 -7.75 -12.35 -17.18
N PRO A 200 -6.56 -12.86 -16.84
CA PRO A 200 -6.34 -13.78 -15.71
C PRO A 200 -6.87 -13.24 -14.38
N ARG A 201 -7.55 -14.12 -13.63
CA ARG A 201 -8.24 -13.80 -12.37
C ARG A 201 -7.27 -13.30 -11.30
N LEU A 202 -6.98 -12.00 -11.31
CA LEU A 202 -6.55 -11.27 -10.14
C LEU A 202 -7.83 -10.80 -9.43
N VAL A 203 -8.20 -11.51 -8.36
CA VAL A 203 -9.35 -11.14 -7.54
C VAL A 203 -8.84 -10.15 -6.50
N PHE A 204 -9.13 -8.87 -6.72
CA PHE A 204 -9.02 -7.85 -5.69
C PHE A 204 -10.19 -8.04 -4.72
N VAL A 205 -9.90 -8.24 -3.43
CA VAL A 205 -10.89 -8.34 -2.35
C VAL A 205 -10.80 -7.09 -1.51
#